data_AF-A0A9Q1GS54-F1
#
_entry.id   AF-A0A9Q1GS54-F1
#
_cell.length_a   1.000
_cell.length_b   1.000
_cell.length_c   1.000
_cell.angle_alpha   90.00
_cell.angle_beta   90.00
_cell.angle_gamma   90.00
#
_symmetry.space_group_name_H-M   'P 1'
#
loop_
_entity.id
_entity.type
_entity.pdbx_description
1 polymer ?
#
loop_
_entity_poly.entity_id
_entity_poly.type
_entity_poly.pdbx_seq_one_letter_code
_entity_poly.pdbx_strand_id
1 'polypeptide(L)'
;MYIFRRFLQDVNFWGSVYVTRFAIPHLRDTGGKIVSMSSSASWLPAPRMSIYNGCYLSFSTVCSVASKAALVALYETLRVEVGSNIHTTIVTPGLIESEMTKGKHLTGKGQVKVDLDMRDKQVGVFPVGKAEGCAKAIVNSVCQSESYVTEPAWYRATCWWETFFPELNDRLLQLLYLIKFGDSTSYSLSKMFVDLPGLKAMVHPPLYSLS
;
A
#
# COMPACT_ATOMS: atom_id res chain seq x y z
N MET A 1 -6.41 1.68 22.61
CA MET A 1 -5.81 2.44 21.49
C MET A 1 -4.30 2.19 21.30
N TYR A 2 -3.49 2.09 22.37
CA TYR A 2 -2.06 1.72 22.28
C TYR A 2 -1.79 0.32 21.70
N ILE A 3 -2.63 -0.66 22.04
CA ILE A 3 -2.49 -2.07 21.62
C ILE A 3 -2.51 -2.20 20.09
N PHE A 4 -3.37 -1.44 19.40
CA PHE A 4 -3.50 -1.52 17.94
C PHE A 4 -2.29 -0.94 17.19
N ARG A 5 -1.62 0.07 17.76
CA ARG A 5 -0.43 0.69 17.15
C ARG A 5 0.79 -0.23 17.24
N ARG A 6 0.99 -0.86 18.40
CA ARG A 6 2.01 -1.90 18.57
C ARG A 6 1.78 -3.05 17.60
N PHE A 7 0.54 -3.54 17.52
CA PHE A 7 0.18 -4.63 16.62
C PHE A 7 0.59 -4.39 15.15
N LEU A 8 0.40 -3.19 14.59
CA LEU A 8 0.80 -2.93 13.20
C LEU A 8 2.32 -3.03 12.98
N GLN A 9 3.13 -2.54 13.91
CA GLN A 9 4.60 -2.63 13.83
C GLN A 9 5.09 -4.04 14.16
N ASP A 10 4.50 -4.67 15.19
CA ASP A 10 4.83 -6.02 15.62
C ASP A 10 4.54 -7.04 14.52
N VAL A 11 3.44 -6.86 13.77
CA VAL A 11 3.06 -7.77 12.69
C VAL A 11 3.80 -7.45 11.39
N ASN A 12 3.74 -6.20 10.91
CA ASN A 12 4.26 -5.88 9.58
C ASN A 12 5.80 -5.85 9.56
N PHE A 13 6.42 -5.26 10.58
CA PHE A 13 7.87 -5.10 10.63
C PHE A 13 8.53 -6.26 11.38
N TRP A 14 8.22 -6.42 12.68
CA TRP A 14 8.89 -7.44 13.50
C TRP A 14 8.60 -8.86 13.05
N GLY A 15 7.37 -9.15 12.60
CA GLY A 15 7.03 -10.44 12.00
C GLY A 15 7.96 -10.81 10.84
N SER A 16 8.24 -9.84 9.95
CA SER A 16 9.16 -10.02 8.82
C SER A 16 10.61 -10.20 9.29
N VAL A 17 11.07 -9.41 10.28
CA VAL A 17 12.41 -9.50 10.86
C VAL A 17 12.68 -10.88 11.45
N TYR A 18 11.78 -11.36 12.31
CA TYR A 18 11.97 -12.64 13.00
C TYR A 18 11.98 -13.82 12.03
N VAL A 19 11.02 -13.90 11.11
CA VAL A 19 10.97 -14.98 10.11
C VAL A 19 12.23 -14.97 9.24
N THR A 20 12.65 -13.78 8.78
CA THR A 20 13.84 -13.65 7.94
C THR A 20 15.10 -14.09 8.69
N ARG A 21 15.26 -13.69 9.94
CA ARG A 21 16.42 -14.08 10.77
C ARG A 21 16.59 -15.59 10.86
N PHE A 22 15.50 -16.33 11.06
CA PHE A 22 15.55 -17.79 11.12
C PHE A 22 15.65 -18.45 9.74
N ALA A 23 15.17 -17.80 8.68
CA ALA A 23 15.22 -18.33 7.31
C ALA A 23 16.61 -18.17 6.66
N ILE A 24 17.38 -17.14 7.01
CA ILE A 24 18.67 -16.81 6.36
C ILE A 24 19.64 -18.02 6.26
N PRO A 25 19.91 -18.82 7.32
CA PRO A 25 20.83 -19.95 7.23
C PRO A 25 20.39 -20.96 6.17
N HIS A 26 19.11 -21.33 6.18
CA HIS A 26 18.54 -22.29 5.24
C HIS A 26 18.50 -21.76 3.80
N LEU A 27 18.20 -20.47 3.63
CA LEU A 27 18.16 -19.85 2.31
C LEU A 27 19.57 -19.72 1.71
N ARG A 28 20.59 -19.50 2.55
CA ARG A 28 21.99 -19.41 2.10
C ARG A 28 22.48 -20.74 1.54
N ASP A 29 22.12 -21.85 2.16
CA ASP A 29 22.53 -23.18 1.73
C ASP A 29 21.88 -23.58 0.39
N THR A 30 20.66 -23.12 0.13
CA THR A 30 19.90 -23.47 -1.08
C THR A 30 19.99 -22.45 -2.21
N GLY A 31 20.63 -21.29 -2.01
CA GLY A 31 20.57 -20.18 -2.97
C GLY A 31 19.14 -19.62 -3.11
N GLY A 32 18.41 -19.54 -2.00
CA GLY A 32 16.98 -19.25 -1.97
C GLY A 32 16.63 -17.80 -2.32
N LYS A 33 15.33 -17.49 -2.29
CA LYS A 33 14.80 -16.16 -2.60
C LYS A 33 13.94 -15.62 -1.45
N ILE A 34 14.06 -14.33 -1.17
CA ILE A 34 13.21 -13.60 -0.22
C ILE A 34 12.36 -12.60 -1.00
N VAL A 35 11.06 -12.61 -0.73
CA VAL A 35 10.10 -11.68 -1.32
C VAL A 35 9.49 -10.84 -0.20
N SER A 36 9.80 -9.54 -0.19
CA SER A 36 9.32 -8.63 0.84
C SER A 36 8.14 -7.80 0.34
N MET A 37 7.00 -7.91 1.04
CA MET A 37 5.79 -7.17 0.70
C MET A 37 5.74 -5.81 1.42
N SER A 38 6.21 -4.76 0.75
CA SER A 38 6.09 -3.37 1.17
C SER A 38 4.82 -2.72 0.57
N SER A 39 4.88 -1.46 0.13
CA SER A 39 3.83 -0.70 -0.53
C SER A 39 4.42 0.54 -1.21
N SER A 40 3.75 1.10 -2.22
CA SER A 40 4.08 2.41 -2.78
C SER A 40 3.89 3.55 -1.76
N ALA A 41 3.10 3.31 -0.70
CA ALA A 41 2.96 4.24 0.41
C ALA A 41 4.28 4.47 1.18
N SER A 42 5.33 3.68 0.92
CA SER A 42 6.66 3.85 1.53
C SER A 42 7.37 5.13 1.09
N TRP A 43 7.11 5.63 -0.13
CA TRP A 43 7.67 6.89 -0.64
C TRP A 43 6.61 7.91 -1.01
N LEU A 44 5.35 7.50 -1.22
CA LEU A 44 4.24 8.43 -1.41
C LEU A 44 3.48 8.61 -0.08
N PRO A 45 3.67 9.74 0.62
CA PRO A 45 2.94 10.02 1.85
C PRO A 45 1.51 10.41 1.49
N ALA A 46 0.65 9.41 1.24
CA ALA A 46 -0.74 9.66 0.89
C ALA A 46 -1.58 9.80 2.17
N PRO A 47 -1.99 11.02 2.56
CA PRO A 47 -2.75 11.23 3.78
C PRO A 47 -4.08 10.47 3.72
N ARG A 48 -4.36 9.72 4.79
CA ARG A 48 -5.55 8.84 4.96
C ARG A 48 -5.63 7.58 4.10
N MET A 49 -4.53 7.12 3.47
CA MET A 49 -4.47 5.80 2.83
C MET A 49 -4.36 4.62 3.82
N SER A 50 -4.42 4.87 5.14
CA SER A 50 -4.55 3.79 6.11
C SER A 50 -5.94 3.19 6.03
N ILE A 51 -5.98 2.03 5.39
CA ILE A 51 -7.15 1.17 5.28
C ILE A 51 -7.43 0.43 6.61
N TYR A 52 -6.50 0.57 7.56
CA TYR A 52 -6.65 0.14 8.95
C TYR A 52 -7.33 1.22 9.78
N ASN A 53 -8.65 1.05 9.85
CA ASN A 53 -9.59 1.57 10.84
C ASN A 53 -10.11 2.98 10.55
N GLY A 54 -11.45 3.10 10.51
CA GLY A 54 -12.24 4.34 10.38
C GLY A 54 -12.05 5.34 11.53
N CYS A 55 -10.85 5.42 12.08
CA CYS A 55 -10.46 6.38 13.09
C CYS A 55 -9.73 7.54 12.39
N TYR A 56 -10.29 8.72 12.57
CA TYR A 56 -9.87 10.03 12.11
C TYR A 56 -8.51 10.50 12.69
N LEU A 57 -7.57 9.60 13.00
CA LEU A 57 -6.30 9.96 13.62
C LEU A 57 -5.11 9.74 12.68
N SER A 58 -4.54 10.87 12.24
CA SER A 58 -3.32 11.02 11.44
C SER A 58 -2.20 10.03 11.78
N PHE A 59 -2.03 9.67 13.06
CA PHE A 59 -0.91 8.85 13.52
C PHE A 59 -0.97 7.35 13.14
N SER A 60 -2.15 6.75 12.92
CA SER A 60 -2.19 5.33 12.50
C SER A 60 -1.68 5.14 11.08
N THR A 61 -1.98 6.10 10.20
CA THR A 61 -1.44 6.16 8.84
C THR A 61 0.06 6.32 8.85
N VAL A 62 0.57 7.22 9.70
CA VAL A 62 2.02 7.41 9.89
C VAL A 62 2.68 6.10 10.31
N CYS A 63 2.11 5.36 11.27
CA CYS A 63 2.68 4.07 11.69
C CYS A 63 2.68 3.01 10.57
N SER A 64 1.63 2.94 9.74
CA SER A 64 1.57 1.99 8.63
C SER A 64 2.57 2.32 7.53
N VAL A 65 2.67 3.59 7.15
CA VAL A 65 3.66 4.09 6.20
C VAL A 65 5.07 3.83 6.71
N ALA A 66 5.34 4.18 7.97
CA ALA A 66 6.63 3.94 8.61
C ALA A 66 6.99 2.45 8.64
N SER A 67 6.04 1.56 8.94
CA SER A 67 6.27 0.10 8.91
C SER A 67 6.69 -0.37 7.52
N LYS A 68 6.02 0.13 6.47
CA LYS A 68 6.29 -0.28 5.08
C LYS A 68 7.60 0.29 4.55
N ALA A 69 7.93 1.54 4.89
CA ALA A 69 9.23 2.15 4.60
C ALA A 69 10.37 1.44 5.34
N ALA A 70 10.16 1.06 6.60
CA ALA A 70 11.15 0.30 7.37
C ALA A 70 11.44 -1.08 6.76
N LEU A 71 10.44 -1.75 6.16
CA LEU A 71 10.67 -2.99 5.41
C LEU A 71 11.55 -2.74 4.19
N VAL A 72 11.36 -1.65 3.43
CA VAL A 72 12.22 -1.35 2.28
C VAL A 72 13.67 -1.23 2.75
N ALA A 73 13.93 -0.39 3.75
CA ALA A 73 15.27 -0.19 4.29
C ALA A 73 15.89 -1.51 4.80
N LEU A 74 15.12 -2.31 5.57
CA LEU A 74 15.57 -3.59 6.10
C LEU A 74 16.04 -4.54 4.99
N TYR A 75 15.22 -4.73 3.96
CA TYR A 75 15.53 -5.69 2.89
C TYR A 75 16.54 -5.16 1.87
N GLU A 76 16.68 -3.84 1.73
CA GLU A 76 17.79 -3.22 0.99
C GLU A 76 19.12 -3.49 1.69
N THR A 77 19.19 -3.25 3.00
CA THR A 77 20.38 -3.58 3.80
C THR A 77 20.68 -5.07 3.75
N LEU A 78 19.67 -5.92 3.98
CA LEU A 78 19.84 -7.37 3.95
C LEU A 78 20.39 -7.83 2.59
N ARG A 79 19.87 -7.31 1.48
CA ARG A 79 20.33 -7.65 0.12
C ARG A 79 21.81 -7.36 -0.07
N VAL A 80 22.32 -6.27 0.51
CA VAL A 80 23.76 -5.94 0.48
C VAL A 80 24.56 -6.91 1.36
N GLU A 81 24.07 -7.25 2.55
CA GLU A 81 24.74 -8.14 3.49
C GLU A 81 24.83 -9.60 2.99
N VAL A 82 23.76 -10.13 2.40
CA VAL A 82 23.70 -11.53 1.92
C VAL A 82 24.35 -11.70 0.55
N GLY A 83 24.48 -10.61 -0.22
CA GLY A 83 25.05 -10.59 -1.56
C GLY A 83 24.30 -11.50 -2.53
N SER A 84 25.04 -12.18 -3.41
CA SER A 84 24.47 -13.10 -4.41
C SER A 84 24.00 -14.45 -3.85
N ASN A 85 24.18 -14.71 -2.55
CA ASN A 85 23.79 -15.98 -1.95
C ASN A 85 22.27 -16.12 -1.79
N ILE A 86 21.56 -15.00 -1.60
CA ILE A 86 20.11 -14.99 -1.41
C ILE A 86 19.53 -13.87 -2.27
N HIS A 87 18.67 -14.24 -3.22
CA HIS A 87 18.03 -13.22 -4.06
C HIS A 87 16.91 -12.52 -3.31
N THR A 88 16.93 -11.19 -3.25
CA THR A 88 15.92 -10.42 -2.51
C THR A 88 15.13 -9.53 -3.48
N THR A 89 13.81 -9.72 -3.51
CA THR A 89 12.87 -8.93 -4.30
C THR A 89 11.97 -8.10 -3.37
N ILE A 90 12.01 -6.78 -3.51
CA ILE A 90 11.17 -5.86 -2.74
C ILE A 90 9.95 -5.48 -3.58
N VAL A 91 8.77 -5.86 -3.11
CA VAL A 91 7.49 -5.60 -3.80
C VAL A 91 6.82 -4.40 -3.18
N THR A 92 6.47 -3.42 -4.00
CA THR A 92 5.89 -2.15 -3.59
C THR A 92 4.59 -1.91 -4.35
N PRO A 93 3.51 -2.63 -3.99
CA PRO A 93 2.24 -2.47 -4.66
C PRO A 93 1.59 -1.13 -4.29
N GLY A 94 0.96 -0.52 -5.29
CA GLY A 94 0.00 0.58 -5.15
C GLY A 94 -1.39 0.06 -4.84
N LEU A 95 -2.42 0.70 -5.39
CA LEU A 95 -3.80 0.25 -5.20
C LEU A 95 -4.08 -1.02 -6.00
N ILE A 96 -4.31 -2.12 -5.29
CA ILE A 96 -4.65 -3.43 -5.85
C ILE A 96 -6.04 -3.86 -5.35
N GLU A 97 -6.79 -4.57 -6.20
CA GLU A 97 -8.09 -5.13 -5.87
C GLU A 97 -7.94 -6.12 -4.71
N SER A 98 -8.68 -5.85 -3.64
CA SER A 98 -8.75 -6.69 -2.45
C SER A 98 -10.10 -6.46 -1.79
N GLU A 99 -10.50 -7.35 -0.90
CA GLU A 99 -11.72 -7.18 -0.09
C GLU A 99 -11.75 -5.82 0.61
N MET A 100 -10.57 -5.33 0.97
CA MET A 100 -10.33 -4.04 1.58
C MET A 100 -10.56 -2.85 0.61
N THR A 101 -10.14 -2.94 -0.66
CA THR A 101 -10.44 -1.90 -1.68
C THR A 101 -11.84 -2.03 -2.30
N LYS A 102 -12.56 -3.11 -1.99
CA LYS A 102 -14.01 -3.28 -2.22
C LYS A 102 -14.86 -2.72 -1.05
N GLY A 103 -14.23 -2.19 0.00
CA GLY A 103 -14.91 -1.51 1.10
C GLY A 103 -15.19 -2.37 2.33
N LYS A 104 -14.74 -3.64 2.37
CA LYS A 104 -14.78 -4.42 3.62
C LYS A 104 -13.75 -3.88 4.59
N HIS A 105 -14.23 -3.50 5.76
CA HIS A 105 -13.43 -2.86 6.76
C HIS A 105 -13.77 -3.39 8.16
N LEU A 106 -12.75 -3.60 9.00
CA LEU A 106 -12.92 -4.07 10.37
C LEU A 106 -13.25 -2.89 11.29
N THR A 107 -14.45 -2.85 11.84
CA THR A 107 -14.77 -1.86 12.87
C THR A 107 -13.91 -2.09 14.13
N GLY A 108 -13.73 -1.05 14.96
CA GLY A 108 -12.97 -1.15 16.21
C GLY A 108 -13.51 -2.18 17.23
N LYS A 109 -14.68 -2.77 16.97
CA LYS A 109 -15.29 -3.88 17.72
C LYS A 109 -15.06 -5.26 17.07
N GLY A 110 -14.22 -5.35 16.04
CA GLY A 110 -13.90 -6.60 15.33
C GLY A 110 -14.98 -7.06 14.32
N GLN A 111 -16.03 -6.28 14.08
CA GLN A 111 -17.07 -6.63 13.10
C GLN A 111 -16.69 -6.12 11.70
N VAL A 112 -16.80 -6.98 10.69
CA VAL A 112 -16.62 -6.62 9.28
C VAL A 112 -17.84 -5.84 8.80
N LYS A 113 -17.64 -4.60 8.34
CA LYS A 113 -18.67 -3.80 7.66
C LYS A 113 -18.19 -3.43 6.26
N VAL A 114 -19.12 -3.41 5.30
CA VAL A 114 -18.87 -2.87 3.97
C VAL A 114 -19.30 -1.41 3.97
N ASP A 115 -18.36 -0.49 3.81
CA ASP A 115 -18.62 0.95 3.74
C ASP A 115 -18.15 1.48 2.38
N LEU A 116 -19.12 1.62 1.47
CA LEU A 116 -18.88 2.05 0.08
C LEU A 116 -18.50 3.54 0.00
N ASP A 117 -18.99 4.38 0.92
CA ASP A 117 -18.64 5.80 0.97
C ASP A 117 -17.19 6.01 1.43
N MET A 118 -16.71 5.21 2.37
CA MET A 118 -15.30 5.21 2.78
C MET A 118 -14.40 4.72 1.64
N ARG A 119 -14.85 3.70 0.91
CA ARG A 119 -14.13 3.15 -0.24
C ARG A 119 -14.01 4.17 -1.38
N ASP A 120 -15.07 4.86 -1.75
CA ASP A 120 -15.04 5.89 -2.81
C ASP A 120 -14.18 7.11 -2.39
N LYS A 121 -14.12 7.45 -1.10
CA LYS A 121 -13.24 8.49 -0.56
C LYS A 121 -11.76 8.09 -0.52
N GLN A 122 -11.46 6.80 -0.26
CA GLN A 122 -10.11 6.26 -0.11
C GLN A 122 -9.47 5.87 -1.44
N VAL A 123 -10.19 5.16 -2.31
CA VAL A 123 -9.72 4.76 -3.64
C VAL A 123 -9.69 5.97 -4.58
N GLY A 124 -10.66 6.89 -4.43
CA GLY A 124 -10.72 8.11 -5.22
C GLY A 124 -10.74 7.83 -6.73
N VAL A 125 -9.99 8.64 -7.49
CA VAL A 125 -9.89 8.55 -8.96
C VAL A 125 -8.75 7.63 -9.42
N PHE A 126 -8.00 7.03 -8.48
CA PHE A 126 -6.82 6.26 -8.84
C PHE A 126 -7.21 4.87 -9.34
N PRO A 127 -6.68 4.42 -10.49
CA PRO A 127 -7.01 3.11 -11.05
C PRO A 127 -6.50 2.00 -10.13
N VAL A 128 -7.39 1.07 -9.79
CA VAL A 128 -7.06 -0.10 -8.98
C VAL A 128 -6.57 -1.21 -9.92
N GLY A 129 -5.37 -1.72 -9.66
CA GLY A 129 -4.83 -2.87 -10.39
C GLY A 129 -5.49 -4.18 -9.97
N LYS A 130 -5.63 -5.14 -10.90
CA LYS A 130 -6.17 -6.47 -10.57
C LYS A 130 -5.19 -7.29 -9.71
N ALA A 131 -5.72 -8.01 -8.72
CA ALA A 131 -4.91 -8.87 -7.85
C ALA A 131 -4.14 -9.95 -8.62
N GLU A 132 -4.79 -10.60 -9.59
CA GLU A 132 -4.18 -11.61 -10.44
C GLU A 132 -2.98 -11.05 -11.24
N GLY A 133 -3.15 -9.85 -11.80
CA GLY A 133 -2.08 -9.17 -12.53
C GLY A 133 -0.88 -8.86 -11.63
N CYS A 134 -1.14 -8.33 -10.43
CA CYS A 134 -0.10 -8.07 -9.43
C CYS A 134 0.63 -9.35 -9.02
N ALA A 135 -0.11 -10.45 -8.74
CA ALA A 135 0.49 -11.72 -8.35
C ALA A 135 1.38 -12.29 -9.48
N LYS A 136 0.91 -12.24 -10.73
CA LYS A 136 1.67 -12.67 -11.89
C LYS A 136 2.95 -11.85 -12.08
N ALA A 137 2.87 -10.54 -11.93
CA ALA A 137 4.02 -9.64 -12.01
C ALA A 137 5.06 -9.97 -10.92
N ILE A 138 4.63 -10.16 -9.66
CA ILE A 138 5.51 -10.54 -8.55
C ILE A 138 6.23 -11.86 -8.87
N VAL A 139 5.50 -12.90 -9.27
CA VAL A 139 6.10 -14.20 -9.58
C VAL A 139 7.10 -14.09 -10.73
N ASN A 140 6.75 -13.41 -11.82
CA ASN A 140 7.63 -13.22 -12.97
C ASN A 140 8.92 -12.51 -12.59
N SER A 141 8.82 -11.44 -11.80
CA SER A 141 9.98 -10.68 -11.32
C SER A 141 10.86 -11.51 -10.38
N VAL A 142 10.27 -12.33 -9.51
CA VAL A 142 11.03 -13.25 -8.66
C VAL A 142 11.75 -14.30 -9.52
N CYS A 143 11.11 -14.82 -10.57
CA CYS A 143 11.75 -15.73 -11.52
C CYS A 143 12.92 -15.07 -12.26
N GLN A 144 12.78 -13.81 -12.65
CA GLN A 144 13.82 -13.02 -13.33
C GLN A 144 14.91 -12.50 -12.38
N SER A 145 14.78 -12.76 -11.08
CA SER A 145 15.68 -12.22 -10.06
C SER A 145 15.74 -10.69 -10.11
N GLU A 146 14.58 -10.06 -10.27
CA GLU A 146 14.44 -8.62 -10.16
C GLU A 146 14.54 -8.18 -8.71
N SER A 147 15.14 -7.00 -8.52
CA SER A 147 15.37 -6.40 -7.20
C SER A 147 14.15 -5.67 -6.66
N TYR A 148 13.33 -5.09 -7.54
CA TYR A 148 12.13 -4.33 -7.19
C TYR A 148 10.97 -4.65 -8.13
N VAL A 149 9.76 -4.65 -7.57
CA VAL A 149 8.51 -4.82 -8.33
C VAL A 149 7.51 -3.81 -7.83
N THR A 150 7.03 -2.94 -8.70
CA THR A 150 6.01 -1.94 -8.37
C THR A 150 4.83 -2.12 -9.30
N GLU A 151 3.68 -2.45 -8.73
CA GLU A 151 2.43 -2.67 -9.46
C GLU A 151 1.29 -1.88 -8.83
N PRO A 152 0.48 -1.14 -9.59
CA PRO A 152 0.61 -0.86 -11.02
C PRO A 152 1.92 -0.12 -11.41
N ALA A 153 2.47 -0.43 -12.58
CA ALA A 153 3.74 0.14 -13.04
C ALA A 153 3.81 1.69 -13.06
N TRP A 154 2.68 2.38 -13.22
CA TRP A 154 2.63 3.86 -13.20
C TRP A 154 3.04 4.46 -11.86
N TYR A 155 2.90 3.71 -10.74
CA TYR A 155 3.41 4.15 -9.44
C TYR A 155 4.93 4.34 -9.44
N ARG A 156 5.67 3.72 -10.36
CA ARG A 156 7.13 3.98 -10.50
C ARG A 156 7.43 5.43 -10.86
N ALA A 157 6.59 6.06 -11.68
CA ALA A 157 6.75 7.47 -12.05
C ALA A 157 6.63 8.39 -10.84
N THR A 158 5.78 8.02 -9.88
CA THR A 158 5.57 8.80 -8.65
C THR A 158 6.78 8.80 -7.72
N CYS A 159 7.60 7.74 -7.76
CA CYS A 159 8.87 7.69 -7.03
C CYS A 159 9.83 8.78 -7.54
N TRP A 160 9.94 8.94 -8.86
CA TRP A 160 10.73 10.00 -9.46
C TRP A 160 10.18 11.39 -9.13
N TRP A 161 8.85 11.55 -9.17
CA TRP A 161 8.21 12.81 -8.79
C TRP A 161 8.53 13.22 -7.35
N GLU A 162 8.40 12.29 -6.40
CA GLU A 162 8.77 12.52 -5.00
C GLU A 162 10.26 12.87 -4.85
N THR A 163 11.13 12.18 -5.60
CA THR A 163 12.58 12.38 -5.52
C THR A 163 13.00 13.78 -5.99
N PHE A 164 12.37 14.31 -7.05
CA PHE A 164 12.76 15.59 -7.64
C PHE A 164 11.98 16.80 -7.10
N PHE A 165 10.75 16.60 -6.65
CA PHE A 165 9.85 17.69 -6.23
C PHE A 165 9.11 17.39 -4.92
N PRO A 166 9.82 17.07 -3.83
CA PRO A 166 9.18 16.68 -2.57
C PRO A 166 8.33 17.81 -1.99
N GLU A 167 8.79 19.07 -1.99
CA GLU A 167 8.03 20.18 -1.42
C GLU A 167 6.77 20.51 -2.23
N LEU A 168 6.80 20.30 -3.55
CA LEU A 168 5.61 20.46 -4.38
C LEU A 168 4.61 19.34 -4.11
N ASN A 169 5.09 18.11 -3.94
CA ASN A 169 4.23 16.98 -3.64
C ASN A 169 3.58 17.13 -2.25
N ASP A 170 4.35 17.55 -1.25
CA ASP A 170 3.84 17.86 0.09
C ASP A 170 2.72 18.93 0.05
N ARG A 171 2.95 20.03 -0.67
CA ARG A 171 1.94 21.08 -0.84
C ARG A 171 0.70 20.60 -1.59
N LEU A 172 0.88 19.80 -2.64
CA LEU A 172 -0.23 19.22 -3.40
C LEU A 172 -1.05 18.25 -2.54
N LEU A 173 -0.39 17.37 -1.79
CA LEU A 173 -1.05 16.42 -0.90
C LEU A 173 -1.73 17.13 0.27
N GLN A 174 -1.12 18.20 0.81
CA GLN A 174 -1.74 19.04 1.83
C GLN A 174 -2.98 19.77 1.28
N LEU A 175 -2.91 20.30 0.06
CA LEU A 175 -4.05 20.93 -0.61
C LEU A 175 -5.18 19.91 -0.87
N LEU A 176 -4.86 18.73 -1.41
CA LEU A 176 -5.83 17.64 -1.60
C LEU A 176 -6.44 17.16 -0.28
N TYR A 177 -5.65 17.14 0.79
CA TYR A 177 -6.14 16.83 2.14
C TYR A 177 -7.14 17.87 2.64
N LEU A 178 -6.84 19.16 2.45
CA LEU A 178 -7.70 20.27 2.85
C LEU A 178 -8.99 20.34 2.02
N ILE A 179 -8.90 20.23 0.68
CA ILE A 179 -10.07 20.26 -0.22
C ILE A 179 -11.04 19.11 0.06
N LYS A 180 -10.55 17.93 0.48
CA LYS A 180 -11.41 16.79 0.83
C LYS A 180 -12.15 16.94 2.17
N PHE A 181 -11.78 17.92 3.02
CA PHE A 181 -12.36 18.10 4.36
C PHE A 181 -12.86 19.52 4.67
N GLY A 182 -12.51 20.51 3.86
CA GLY A 182 -13.04 21.87 3.90
C GLY A 182 -14.25 22.01 2.99
N ASP A 183 -15.33 21.28 3.27
CA ASP A 183 -16.69 21.75 2.94
C ASP A 183 -17.74 20.90 3.66
N SER A 184 -18.46 21.55 4.58
CA SER A 184 -19.69 21.04 5.20
C SER A 184 -20.91 21.22 4.28
N THR A 185 -20.71 21.57 3.01
CA THR A 185 -21.78 21.84 2.05
C THR A 185 -21.39 21.30 0.68
N SER A 186 -22.13 20.27 0.26
CA SER A 186 -22.45 19.89 -1.12
C SER A 186 -21.37 20.01 -2.22
N TYR A 187 -21.06 18.87 -2.86
CA TYR A 187 -20.24 18.71 -4.07
C TYR A 187 -18.71 18.80 -3.89
N SER A 188 -18.09 17.70 -3.41
CA SER A 188 -16.64 17.55 -3.60
C SER A 188 -16.36 17.33 -5.10
N LEU A 189 -15.39 18.06 -5.67
CA LEU A 189 -14.94 17.89 -7.06
C LEU A 189 -14.57 16.43 -7.37
N SER A 190 -14.09 15.67 -6.39
CA SER A 190 -13.84 14.24 -6.52
C SER A 190 -15.12 13.42 -6.71
N LYS A 191 -16.23 13.76 -6.04
CA LYS A 191 -17.55 13.15 -6.33
C LYS A 191 -18.01 13.52 -7.73
N MET A 192 -17.81 14.76 -8.17
CA MET A 192 -18.18 15.18 -9.52
C MET A 192 -17.42 14.41 -10.62
N PHE A 193 -16.13 14.12 -10.42
CA PHE A 193 -15.34 13.28 -11.33
C PHE A 193 -15.66 11.78 -11.22
N VAL A 194 -16.02 11.28 -10.04
CA VAL A 194 -16.38 9.86 -9.81
C VAL A 194 -17.82 9.56 -10.27
N ASP A 195 -18.73 10.52 -10.17
CA ASP A 195 -20.15 10.42 -10.56
C ASP A 195 -20.38 10.70 -12.06
N LEU A 196 -19.33 11.02 -12.83
CA LEU A 196 -19.38 11.06 -14.28
C LEU A 196 -19.68 9.63 -14.82
N PRO A 197 -20.84 9.43 -15.50
CA PRO A 197 -21.25 8.11 -15.95
C PRO A 197 -20.23 7.57 -16.97
N GLY A 198 -19.52 6.50 -16.58
CA GLY A 198 -18.45 5.87 -17.37
C GLY A 198 -17.11 5.75 -16.63
N LEU A 199 -16.74 6.74 -15.79
CA LEU A 199 -15.47 6.71 -15.05
C LEU A 199 -15.50 5.71 -13.88
N LYS A 200 -16.66 5.61 -13.21
CA LYS A 200 -16.87 4.70 -12.08
C LYS A 200 -16.61 3.22 -12.44
N ALA A 201 -16.94 2.81 -13.66
CA ALA A 201 -16.72 1.46 -14.16
C ALA A 201 -15.26 1.16 -14.56
N MET A 202 -14.46 2.19 -14.89
CA MET A 202 -13.04 2.04 -15.22
C MET A 202 -12.13 2.08 -13.99
N VAL A 203 -12.53 2.80 -12.95
CA VAL A 203 -11.72 3.03 -11.76
C VAL A 203 -12.01 1.98 -10.67
N HIS A 204 -13.14 1.29 -10.71
CA HIS A 204 -13.59 0.44 -9.61
C HIS A 204 -13.87 -1.01 -10.05
N PRO A 205 -13.37 -2.03 -9.32
CA PRO A 205 -13.74 -3.41 -9.57
C PRO A 205 -15.25 -3.62 -9.55
N PRO A 206 -15.80 -4.46 -10.45
CA PRO A 206 -17.19 -4.87 -10.36
C PRO A 206 -17.43 -5.73 -9.10
N LEU A 207 -18.57 -5.53 -8.43
CA LEU A 207 -18.92 -6.15 -7.14
C LEU A 207 -19.22 -7.67 -7.19
N TYR A 208 -18.90 -8.36 -8.30
CA TYR A 208 -19.22 -9.78 -8.49
C TYR A 208 -18.19 -10.69 -7.79
N SER A 209 -18.24 -10.77 -6.47
CA SER A 209 -17.69 -11.88 -5.64
C SER A 209 -17.89 -11.56 -4.16
N LEU A 210 -19.15 -11.49 -3.74
CA LEU A 210 -19.54 -11.54 -2.34
C LEU A 210 -20.35 -12.82 -2.12
N SER A 211 -19.66 -13.96 -2.14
CA SER A 211 -20.14 -15.24 -1.60
C SER A 211 -19.14 -15.72 -0.56
#